data_AF-A0A1F7WK60-F1
#
_entry.id   AF-A0A1F7WK60-F1
#
_cell.length_a   1.000
_cell.length_b   1.000
_cell.length_c   1.000
_cell.angle_alpha   90.00
_cell.angle_beta   90.00
_cell.angle_gamma   90.00
#
_symmetry.space_group_name_H-M   'P 1'
#
loop_
_entity.id
_entity.type
_entity.pdbx_description
1 polymer ?
#
loop_
_entity_poly.entity_id
_entity_poly.type
_entity_poly.pdbx_seq_one_letter_code
_entity_poly.pdbx_strand_id
1 'polypeptide(L)'
;MRNLEYDDIICGIWKFRETVPVEELLKLAEEWRTGPGGKSYLSLYVRRCSKNQFGIGFMYQINLEEDELETTRHKFFEKVTDMLKRRYGNNFVGYDISWSVWILTQLEINWR
;
A
#
# COMPACT_ATOMS: atom_id res chain seq x y z
N MET A 1 -5.90 23.57 18.01
CA MET A 1 -5.49 22.18 17.77
C MET A 1 -5.99 21.80 16.40
N ARG A 2 -5.11 21.34 15.49
CA ARG A 2 -5.58 20.74 14.24
C ARG A 2 -6.40 19.53 14.64
N ASN A 3 -7.66 19.47 14.21
CA ASN A 3 -8.47 18.28 14.38
C ASN A 3 -7.67 17.11 13.80
N LEU A 4 -7.55 16.02 14.55
CA LEU A 4 -7.09 14.75 14.02
C LEU A 4 -8.20 14.30 13.07
N GLU A 5 -8.18 14.81 11.84
CA GLU A 5 -9.13 14.40 10.82
C GLU A 5 -8.98 12.89 10.65
N TYR A 6 -10.11 12.20 10.78
CA TYR A 6 -10.23 10.80 10.41
C TYR A 6 -10.13 10.74 8.90
N ASP A 7 -8.91 10.65 8.39
CA ASP A 7 -8.76 10.27 7.00
C ASP A 7 -9.00 8.75 6.92
N ASP A 8 -9.89 8.33 6.02
CA ASP A 8 -10.11 6.93 5.68
C ASP A 8 -8.88 6.34 4.96
N ILE A 9 -7.81 6.17 5.73
CA ILE A 9 -6.51 5.73 5.25
C ILE A 9 -6.35 4.25 5.50
N ILE A 10 -6.08 3.54 4.42
CA ILE A 10 -5.52 2.20 4.44
C ILE A 10 -4.00 2.36 4.50
N CYS A 11 -3.34 1.73 5.45
CA CYS A 11 -1.90 1.58 5.38
C CYS A 11 -1.51 0.11 5.49
N GLY A 12 -0.35 -0.22 4.95
CA GLY A 12 0.14 -1.58 5.08
C GLY A 12 1.36 -1.84 4.25
N ILE A 13 1.69 -3.12 4.15
CA ILE A 13 2.81 -3.62 3.38
C ILE A 13 2.49 -4.96 2.73
N TRP A 14 2.79 -5.05 1.44
CA TRP A 14 2.82 -6.31 0.69
C TRP A 14 4.22 -6.88 0.77
N LYS A 15 4.37 -8.13 1.20
CA LYS A 15 5.66 -8.76 1.52
C LYS A 15 6.03 -9.78 0.44
N PHE A 16 7.31 -9.78 0.06
CA PHE A 16 7.88 -10.63 -0.98
C PHE A 16 9.15 -11.30 -0.49
N ARG A 17 9.48 -12.48 -1.02
CA ARG A 17 10.78 -13.12 -0.82
C ARG A 17 11.89 -12.27 -1.43
N GLU A 18 13.10 -12.36 -0.88
CA GLU A 18 14.29 -11.68 -1.43
C GLU A 18 14.69 -12.15 -2.85
N THR A 19 14.13 -13.27 -3.31
CA THR A 19 14.28 -13.75 -4.68
C THR A 19 13.63 -12.83 -5.71
N VAL A 20 12.68 -11.97 -5.30
CA VAL A 20 12.12 -10.93 -6.16
C VAL A 20 13.08 -9.73 -6.14
N PRO A 21 13.64 -9.30 -7.30
CA PRO A 21 14.53 -8.15 -7.36
C PRO A 21 13.84 -6.87 -6.88
N VAL A 22 14.56 -6.04 -6.13
CA VAL A 22 14.04 -4.77 -5.61
C VAL A 22 13.60 -3.84 -6.75
N GLU A 23 14.31 -3.87 -7.87
CA GLU A 23 14.01 -3.10 -9.08
C GLU A 23 12.65 -3.49 -9.66
N GLU A 24 12.25 -4.75 -9.54
CA GLU A 24 10.93 -5.20 -9.98
C GLU A 24 9.83 -4.69 -9.05
N LEU A 25 10.07 -4.70 -7.74
CA LEU A 25 9.13 -4.13 -6.76
C LEU A 25 8.98 -2.62 -6.93
N LEU A 26 10.07 -1.92 -7.25
CA LEU A 26 10.04 -0.49 -7.57
C LEU A 26 9.22 -0.21 -8.84
N LYS A 27 9.37 -1.04 -9.89
CA LYS A 27 8.53 -0.93 -11.10
C LYS A 27 7.05 -1.16 -10.78
N LEU A 28 6.72 -2.17 -9.98
CA LEU A 28 5.34 -2.43 -9.56
C LEU A 28 4.76 -1.27 -8.75
N ALA A 29 5.55 -0.70 -7.83
CA ALA A 29 5.13 0.49 -7.08
C ALA A 29 4.88 1.68 -8.03
N GLU A 30 5.75 1.88 -9.03
CA GLU A 30 5.56 2.91 -10.04
C GLU A 30 4.31 2.70 -10.91
N GLU A 31 4.01 1.44 -11.28
CA GLU A 31 2.77 1.07 -11.97
C GLU A 31 1.54 1.47 -11.13
N TRP A 32 1.56 1.24 -9.80
CA TRP A 32 0.47 1.65 -8.91
C TRP A 32 0.37 3.17 -8.76
N ARG A 33 1.51 3.87 -8.68
CA ARG A 33 1.59 5.32 -8.56
C ARG A 33 1.06 6.05 -9.80
N THR A 34 1.32 5.51 -10.98
CA THR A 34 0.96 6.13 -12.27
C THR A 34 -0.36 5.59 -12.85
N GLY A 35 -0.85 4.46 -12.35
CA GLY A 35 -2.07 3.83 -12.82
C GLY A 35 -3.37 4.47 -12.29
N PRO A 36 -4.53 3.87 -12.63
CA PRO A 36 -5.82 4.29 -12.11
C PRO A 36 -5.87 4.16 -10.58
N GLY A 37 -6.15 5.26 -9.89
CA GLY A 37 -6.09 5.33 -8.42
C GLY A 37 -4.74 5.79 -7.84
N GLY A 38 -3.74 6.05 -8.69
CA GLY A 38 -2.41 6.50 -8.26
C GLY A 38 -2.41 7.75 -7.38
N LYS A 39 -3.34 8.68 -7.63
CA LYS A 39 -3.51 9.93 -6.85
C LYS A 39 -3.97 9.69 -5.41
N SER A 40 -4.53 8.52 -5.11
CA SER A 40 -4.98 8.16 -3.76
C SER A 40 -3.84 7.61 -2.90
N TYR A 41 -2.67 7.30 -3.45
CA TYR A 41 -1.51 6.96 -2.65
C TYR A 41 -0.89 8.22 -2.04
N LEU A 42 -1.01 8.37 -0.73
CA LEU A 42 -0.33 9.39 0.06
C LEU A 42 1.15 9.07 0.25
N SER A 43 1.47 7.78 0.30
CA SER A 43 2.84 7.27 0.35
C SER A 43 2.91 5.91 -0.32
N LEU A 44 4.01 5.67 -1.03
CA LEU A 44 4.31 4.38 -1.63
C LEU A 44 5.83 4.21 -1.65
N TYR A 45 6.32 3.12 -1.08
CA TYR A 45 7.76 2.90 -0.89
C TYR A 45 8.11 1.42 -0.88
N VAL A 46 9.37 1.11 -1.22
CA VAL A 46 9.92 -0.24 -1.09
C VAL A 46 10.91 -0.25 0.06
N ARG A 47 10.80 -1.24 0.96
CA ARG A 47 11.73 -1.41 2.08
C ARG A 47 12.06 -2.87 2.34
N ARG A 48 13.14 -3.11 3.09
CA ARG A 48 13.42 -4.42 3.67
C ARG A 48 12.49 -4.67 4.86
N CYS A 49 11.84 -5.83 4.89
CA CYS A 49 10.89 -6.22 5.94
C CYS A 49 11.52 -7.15 6.98
N SER A 50 12.37 -8.07 6.52
CA SER A 50 13.09 -9.02 7.34
C SER A 50 14.39 -9.44 6.63
N LYS A 51 15.15 -10.38 7.23
CA LYS A 51 16.42 -10.85 6.66
C LYS A 51 16.27 -11.27 5.19
N ASN A 52 15.19 -11.97 4.83
CA ASN A 52 15.01 -12.54 3.49
C ASN A 52 13.72 -12.04 2.80
N GLN A 53 13.25 -10.84 3.14
CA GLN A 53 12.02 -10.29 2.57
C GLN A 53 12.13 -8.79 2.31
N PHE A 54 11.57 -8.37 1.18
CA PHE A 54 11.26 -6.98 0.86
C PHE A 54 9.76 -6.77 0.92
N GLY A 55 9.34 -5.51 0.91
CA GLY A 55 7.93 -5.19 0.80
C GLY A 55 7.64 -3.82 0.22
N ILE A 56 6.48 -3.72 -0.41
CA ILE A 56 5.92 -2.47 -0.93
C ILE A 56 4.96 -1.96 0.15
N GLY A 57 5.41 -0.94 0.88
CA GLY A 57 4.62 -0.25 1.88
C GLY A 57 3.83 0.89 1.27
N PHE A 58 2.63 1.13 1.79
CA PHE A 58 1.72 2.13 1.24
C PHE A 58 0.88 2.82 2.33
N MET A 59 0.44 4.03 2.01
CA MET A 59 -0.67 4.73 2.65
C MET A 59 -1.60 5.21 1.55
N TYR A 60 -2.86 4.81 1.61
CA TYR A 60 -3.85 5.00 0.55
C TYR A 60 -5.11 5.64 1.13
N GLN A 61 -5.49 6.78 0.59
CA GLN A 61 -6.67 7.52 0.99
C GLN A 61 -7.90 7.01 0.22
N ILE A 62 -8.93 6.59 0.94
CA ILE A 62 -10.25 6.27 0.40
C ILE A 62 -11.08 7.55 0.40
N ASN A 63 -11.68 7.89 -0.74
CA ASN A 63 -12.63 9.00 -0.86
C ASN A 63 -14.01 8.42 -1.19
N LEU A 64 -14.62 7.70 -0.25
CA LEU A 64 -15.95 7.10 -0.42
C LEU A 64 -16.81 7.41 0.81
N GLU A 65 -18.13 7.35 0.65
CA GLU A 65 -19.05 7.49 1.78
C GLU A 65 -19.03 6.22 2.67
N GLU A 66 -19.29 6.37 3.97
CA GLU A 66 -19.11 5.33 5.01
C GLU A 66 -19.75 3.98 4.66
N ASP A 67 -20.93 3.97 4.02
CA ASP A 67 -21.68 2.76 3.69
C ASP A 67 -21.05 1.93 2.53
N GLU A 68 -20.23 2.54 1.69
CA GLU A 68 -19.51 1.88 0.59
C GLU A 68 -18.10 1.42 0.99
N LEU A 69 -17.66 1.83 2.18
CA LEU A 69 -16.29 1.78 2.62
C LEU A 69 -15.85 0.34 2.94
N GLU A 70 -16.61 -0.41 3.72
CA GLU A 70 -16.26 -1.79 4.12
C GLU A 70 -16.20 -2.74 2.92
N THR A 71 -17.21 -2.67 2.04
CA THR A 71 -17.25 -3.46 0.81
C THR A 71 -16.10 -3.10 -0.13
N THR A 72 -15.72 -1.81 -0.20
CA THR A 72 -14.60 -1.37 -1.04
C THR A 72 -13.24 -1.80 -0.46
N ARG A 73 -13.07 -1.74 0.86
CA ARG A 73 -11.84 -2.20 1.55
C ARG A 73 -11.55 -3.66 1.24
N HIS A 74 -12.56 -4.53 1.36
CA HIS A 74 -12.43 -5.95 1.02
C HIS A 74 -12.14 -6.19 -0.46
N LYS A 75 -12.88 -5.56 -1.37
CA LYS A 75 -12.67 -5.71 -2.82
C LYS A 75 -11.31 -5.22 -3.29
N PHE A 76 -10.85 -4.08 -2.75
CA PHE A 76 -9.51 -3.55 -3.03
C PHE A 76 -8.44 -4.57 -2.61
N PHE A 77 -8.55 -5.08 -1.38
CA PHE A 77 -7.63 -6.04 -0.82
C PHE A 77 -7.59 -7.36 -1.62
N GLU A 78 -8.75 -7.95 -1.92
CA GLU A 78 -8.85 -9.20 -2.68
C GLU A 78 -8.27 -9.05 -4.08
N LYS A 79 -8.61 -7.96 -4.78
CA LYS A 79 -8.12 -7.69 -6.13
C LYS A 79 -6.59 -7.58 -6.19
N VAL A 80 -6.00 -6.81 -5.27
CA VAL A 80 -4.54 -6.65 -5.22
C VAL A 80 -3.87 -7.97 -4.85
N THR A 81 -4.40 -8.67 -3.84
CA THR A 81 -3.87 -9.96 -3.41
C THR A 81 -3.90 -11.00 -4.51
N ASP A 82 -5.00 -11.10 -5.25
CA ASP A 82 -5.14 -12.04 -6.36
C ASP A 82 -4.19 -11.71 -7.51
N MET A 83 -4.02 -10.42 -7.82
CA MET A 83 -3.04 -9.97 -8.80
C MET A 83 -1.62 -10.36 -8.39
N LEU A 84 -1.25 -10.13 -7.12
CA LEU A 84 0.07 -10.47 -6.59
C LEU A 84 0.32 -11.98 -6.56
N LYS A 85 -0.68 -12.77 -6.14
CA LYS A 85 -0.60 -14.24 -6.18
C LYS A 85 -0.40 -14.77 -7.60
N ARG A 86 -1.12 -14.21 -8.58
CA ARG A 86 -0.97 -14.59 -9.99
C ARG A 86 0.39 -14.20 -10.56
N ARG A 87 0.90 -13.01 -10.24
CA ARG A 87 2.18 -12.48 -10.76
C ARG A 87 3.40 -13.13 -10.11
N TYR A 88 3.38 -13.34 -8.80
CA TYR A 88 4.55 -13.73 -8.02
C TYR A 88 4.47 -15.15 -7.43
N GLY A 89 3.30 -15.78 -7.42
CA GLY A 89 3.10 -17.10 -6.84
C GLY A 89 3.65 -17.19 -5.40
N ASN A 90 4.50 -18.19 -5.15
CA ASN A 90 5.12 -18.44 -3.84
C ASN A 90 6.13 -17.38 -3.39
N ASN A 91 6.49 -16.43 -4.27
CA ASN A 91 7.34 -15.31 -3.92
C ASN A 91 6.57 -14.17 -3.24
N PHE A 92 5.25 -14.11 -3.41
CA PHE A 92 4.40 -13.28 -2.57
C PHE A 92 4.13 -14.03 -1.26
N VAL A 93 4.63 -13.52 -0.14
CA VAL A 93 4.62 -14.24 1.15
C VAL A 93 3.50 -13.81 2.08
N GLY A 94 2.81 -12.72 1.77
CA GLY A 94 1.69 -12.20 2.54
C GLY A 94 1.72 -10.69 2.67
N TYR A 95 0.99 -10.19 3.65
CA TYR A 95 0.78 -8.76 3.85
C TYR A 95 0.49 -8.46 5.32
N ASP A 96 0.50 -7.19 5.66
CA ASP A 96 0.11 -6.66 6.96
C ASP A 96 -0.52 -5.28 6.71
N ILE A 97 -1.82 -5.15 6.96
CA ILE A 97 -2.64 -4.02 6.53
C ILE A 97 -3.54 -3.58 7.69
N SER A 98 -3.64 -2.27 7.90
CA SER A 98 -4.52 -1.62 8.86
C SER A 98 -5.39 -0.56 8.18
N TRP A 99 -6.59 -0.38 8.74
CA TRP A 99 -7.61 0.58 8.30
C TRP A 99 -7.75 1.77 9.25
N SER A 100 -7.14 1.68 10.44
CA SER A 100 -7.17 2.72 11.46
C SER A 100 -5.74 3.14 11.73
N VAL A 101 -5.41 4.36 11.28
CA VAL A 101 -4.06 4.90 11.35
C VAL A 101 -4.13 6.29 11.95
N TRP A 102 -3.40 6.51 13.04
CA TRP A 102 -3.26 7.83 13.64
C TRP A 102 -1.97 8.46 13.11
N ILE A 103 -2.12 9.48 12.28
CA ILE A 103 -0.99 10.22 11.71
C ILE A 103 -0.76 11.45 12.59
N LEU A 104 0.34 11.43 13.37
CA LEU A 104 0.72 12.57 14.20
C LEU A 104 1.55 13.61 13.44
N THR A 105 2.23 13.18 12.37
CA THR A 105 3.04 14.05 11.51
C THR A 105 3.08 13.49 10.10
N GLN A 106 3.02 14.38 9.11
CA GLN A 106 3.21 14.05 7.70
C GLN A 106 4.48 14.74 7.21
N LEU A 107 5.39 13.97 6.60
CA LEU A 107 6.58 14.53 5.97
C LEU A 107 6.19 15.05 4.57
N GLU A 108 6.26 16.35 4.37
CA GLU A 108 6.24 16.94 3.04
C GLU A 108 7.61 16.75 2.40
N ILE A 109 7.76 15.64 1.67
CA ILE A 109 8.97 15.42 0.87
C ILE A 109 8.80 16.22 -0.43
N ASN A 110 9.44 17.40 -0.47
CA ASN A 110 9.58 18.16 -1.69
C ASN A 110 10.56 17.44 -2.63
N TRP A 111 10.02 16.68 -3.57
CA TRP A 111 10.78 16.13 -4.68
C TRP A 111 11.15 17.29 -5.62
N ARG A 112 12.40 17.74 -5.54
CA ARG A 112 12.99 18.71 -6.48
C ARG A 112 13.42 18.02 -7.77
#